data_AF-A0A1C0YU67-F1
#
_entry.id   AF-A0A1C0YU67-F1
#
_cell.length_a   1.000
_cell.length_b   1.000
_cell.length_c   1.000
_cell.angle_alpha   90.00
_cell.angle_beta   90.00
_cell.angle_gamma   90.00
#
_symmetry.space_group_name_H-M   'P 1'
#
loop_
_entity.id
_entity.type
_entity.pdbx_description
1 polymer ?
#
loop_
_entity_poly.entity_id
_entity_poly.type
_entity_poly.pdbx_seq_one_letter_code
_entity_poly.pdbx_strand_id
1 'polypeptide(L)' 'MCACRDDGATILMSTHALDTAERLCDTFLYVHEGRLIAQGTLHELQRDPSDTLLDVFDDVIARAARAEAMHV' A
#
# COMPACT_ATOMS: atom_id res chain seq x y z
N MET A 1 -4.09 -23.03 6.80
CA MET A 1 -4.09 -21.63 7.29
C MET A 1 -3.05 -21.57 8.40
N CYS A 2 -1.94 -20.85 8.20
CA CYS A 2 -0.74 -20.96 9.06
C CYS A 2 -0.97 -20.26 10.41
N ALA A 3 -0.59 -20.94 11.49
CA ALA A 3 -0.99 -20.70 12.89
C ALA A 3 -0.26 -19.55 13.62
N CYS A 4 0.45 -18.68 12.91
CA CYS A 4 1.30 -17.64 13.50
C CYS A 4 0.66 -16.24 13.57
N ARG A 5 -0.62 -16.09 13.20
CA ARG A 5 -1.34 -14.82 13.31
C ARG A 5 -1.65 -14.42 14.76
N ASP A 6 -1.66 -15.37 15.71
CA ASP A 6 -2.04 -15.14 17.11
C ASP A 6 -0.90 -14.67 18.04
N ASP A 7 0.37 -14.63 17.58
CA ASP A 7 1.54 -14.32 18.43
C ASP A 7 2.04 -12.86 18.30
N GLY A 8 1.24 -11.95 17.74
CA GLY A 8 1.64 -10.54 17.57
C GLY A 8 2.72 -10.30 16.50
N ALA A 9 2.94 -11.26 15.60
CA ALA A 9 3.90 -11.13 14.51
C ALA A 9 3.37 -10.23 13.38
N THR A 10 4.16 -9.24 12.96
CA THR A 10 3.87 -8.43 11.76
C THR A 10 4.27 -9.20 10.50
N ILE A 11 3.32 -9.49 9.63
CA ILE A 11 3.56 -10.16 8.34
C ILE A 11 3.68 -9.10 7.26
N LEU A 12 4.87 -8.97 6.67
CA LEU A 12 5.10 -8.15 5.48
C LEU A 12 4.91 -9.04 4.24
N MET A 13 3.85 -8.79 3.47
CA MET A 13 3.59 -9.46 2.20
C MET A 13 3.91 -8.50 1.05
N SER A 14 4.76 -8.94 0.12
CA SER A 14 4.97 -8.27 -1.17
C SER A 14 4.49 -9.20 -2.28
N THR A 15 3.55 -8.73 -3.07
CA THR A 15 3.00 -9.45 -4.22
C THR A 15 2.62 -8.46 -5.31
N HIS A 16 2.71 -8.90 -6.57
CA HIS A 16 2.17 -8.16 -7.71
C HIS A 16 0.66 -8.37 -7.86
N ALA A 17 0.09 -9.41 -7.21
CA ALA A 17 -1.34 -9.67 -7.17
C ALA A 17 -2.00 -8.79 -6.08
N LEU A 18 -2.18 -7.51 -6.40
CA LEU A 18 -2.74 -6.50 -5.51
C LEU A 18 -4.17 -6.88 -5.05
N ASP A 19 -4.96 -7.57 -5.87
CA ASP A 19 -6.29 -8.08 -5.52
C ASP A 19 -6.25 -9.04 -4.32
N THR A 20 -5.17 -9.82 -4.22
CA THR A 20 -4.97 -10.76 -3.12
C THR A 20 -4.46 -10.05 -1.87
N ALA A 21 -3.61 -9.03 -2.05
CA ALA A 21 -3.15 -8.17 -0.95
C ALA A 21 -4.32 -7.41 -0.31
N GLU A 22 -5.24 -6.89 -1.12
CA GLU A 22 -6.45 -6.18 -0.65
C GLU A 22 -7.31 -7.05 0.27
N ARG A 23 -7.45 -8.34 -0.06
CA ARG A 23 -8.27 -9.29 0.71
C ARG A 23 -7.59 -9.83 1.97
N LEU A 24 -6.27 -9.76 2.05
CA LEU A 24 -5.46 -10.38 3.13
C LEU A 24 -4.83 -9.37 4.07
N CYS A 25 -4.63 -8.13 3.64
CA CYS A 25 -3.88 -7.10 4.35
C CYS A 25 -4.81 -6.00 4.85
N ASP A 26 -4.65 -5.65 6.12
CA ASP A 26 -5.40 -4.58 6.77
C ASP A 26 -4.73 -3.20 6.60
N THR A 27 -3.40 -3.18 6.41
CA THR A 27 -2.58 -1.96 6.32
C THR A 27 -1.58 -2.07 5.18
N PHE A 28 -1.41 -0.97 4.45
CA PHE A 28 -0.52 -0.85 3.30
C PHE A 28 0.57 0.17 3.58
N LEU A 29 1.78 -0.16 3.13
CA LEU A 29 2.93 0.74 3.15
C LEU A 29 3.44 0.86 1.72
N TYR A 30 3.48 2.09 1.22
CA TYR A 30 4.00 2.41 -0.10
C TYR A 30 5.42 2.91 0.05
N VAL A 31 6.36 2.19 -0.57
CA VAL A 31 7.78 2.51 -0.55
C VAL A 31 8.23 2.79 -1.98
N HIS A 32 8.83 3.96 -2.20
CA HIS A 32 9.43 4.36 -3.46
C HIS A 32 10.85 4.85 -3.22
N GLU A 33 11.81 4.40 -4.01
CA GLU A 33 13.25 4.71 -3.87
C GLU A 33 13.82 4.59 -2.43
N GLY A 34 13.33 3.60 -1.67
CA GLY A 34 13.74 3.39 -0.27
C GLY A 34 13.16 4.39 0.72
N ARG A 35 12.18 5.20 0.32
CA ARG A 35 11.43 6.13 1.18
C ARG A 35 9.98 5.70 1.30
N LEU A 36 9.43 5.83 2.50
CA LEU A 36 8.00 5.65 2.73
C LEU A 36 7.26 6.88 2.19
N ILE A 37 6.42 6.68 1.19
CA ILE A 37 5.67 7.77 0.53
C ILE A 37 4.22 7.86 1.02
N ALA A 38 3.64 6.74 1.45
CA ALA A 38 2.32 6.69 2.05
C ALA A 38 2.20 5.45 2.95
N GLN A 39 1.36 5.57 3.98
CA GLN A 39 1.01 4.47 4.87
C GLN A 39 -0.43 4.66 5.32
N GLY A 40 -1.19 3.57 5.38
CA GLY A 40 -2.56 3.59 5.86
C GLY A 40 -3.32 2.34 5.44
N THR A 41 -4.59 2.30 5.81
CA THR A 41 -5.55 1.31 5.30
C THR A 41 -6.03 1.71 3.89
N LEU A 42 -6.54 0.75 3.10
CA LEU A 42 -7.13 1.06 1.79
C LEU A 42 -8.20 2.17 1.91
N HIS A 43 -9.00 2.13 2.96
CA HIS A 43 -10.05 3.11 3.20
C HIS A 43 -9.54 4.54 3.42
N GLU A 44 -8.34 4.70 4.00
CA GLU A 44 -7.73 6.01 4.23
C GLU A 44 -7.06 6.56 2.96
N LEU A 45 -6.69 5.69 2.03
CA LEU A 45 -5.92 6.02 0.84
C LEU A 45 -6.79 6.13 -0.42
N GLN A 46 -7.91 5.39 -0.47
CA GLN A 46 -8.88 5.45 -1.56
C GLN A 46 -9.55 6.82 -1.59
N ARG A 47 -9.79 7.34 -2.80
CA ARG A 47 -10.48 8.63 -3.00
C ARG A 47 -11.96 8.40 -3.28
N ASP A 48 -12.25 7.36 -4.03
CA ASP A 48 -13.58 6.86 -4.32
C ASP A 48 -13.74 5.44 -3.77
N PRO A 49 -14.91 5.08 -3.22
CA PRO A 49 -15.18 3.70 -2.78
C PRO A 49 -15.16 2.66 -3.91
N SER A 50 -15.12 3.07 -5.18
CA SER A 50 -14.93 2.17 -6.32
C SER A 50 -13.47 2.00 -6.75
N ASP A 51 -12.52 2.74 -6.17
CA ASP A 51 -11.10 2.63 -6.50
C ASP A 51 -10.55 1.28 -6.03
N THR A 52 -9.83 0.57 -6.90
CA THR A 52 -9.12 -0.64 -6.49
C THR A 52 -7.80 -0.30 -5.81
N LEU A 53 -7.22 -1.24 -5.05
CA LEU A 53 -5.87 -1.07 -4.50
C LEU A 53 -4.82 -0.70 -5.57
N LEU A 54 -5.01 -1.16 -6.82
CA LEU A 54 -4.15 -0.79 -7.95
C LEU A 54 -4.30 0.69 -8.33
N ASP A 55 -5.54 1.20 -8.44
CA ASP A 55 -5.81 2.61 -8.76
C ASP A 55 -5.19 3.54 -7.70
N VAL A 56 -5.34 3.17 -6.43
CA VAL A 56 -4.74 3.90 -5.30
C VAL A 56 -3.22 3.85 -5.36
N PHE A 57 -2.64 2.69 -5.70
CA PHE A 57 -1.19 2.55 -5.89
C PHE A 57 -0.67 3.48 -6.98
N ASP A 58 -1.33 3.51 -8.13
CA ASP A 58 -0.93 4.37 -9.26
C ASP A 58 -1.05 5.86 -8.90
N ASP A 59 -2.11 6.29 -8.20
CA ASP A 59 -2.25 7.69 -7.73
C ASP A 59 -1.13 8.06 -6.73
N VAL A 60 -0.84 7.18 -5.77
CA VAL A 60 0.20 7.40 -4.75
C VAL A 60 1.59 7.49 -5.40
N ILE A 61 1.91 6.60 -6.34
CA ILE A 61 3.17 6.65 -7.08
C ILE A 61 3.24 7.89 -7.97
N ALA A 62 2.15 8.24 -8.65
CA ALA A 62 2.09 9.45 -9.48
C ALA A 62 2.22 10.74 -8.65
N ARG A 63 1.79 10.74 -7.39
CA ARG A 63 1.97 11.84 -6.44
C ARG A 63 3.39 11.89 -5.90
N ALA A 64 3.97 10.74 -5.57
CA ALA A 64 5.35 10.63 -5.12
C ALA A 64 6.35 11.10 -6.19
N ALA A 65 6.16 10.67 -7.45
CA ALA A 65 6.99 11.13 -8.57
C ALA A 65 6.95 12.66 -8.76
N ARG A 66 5.81 13.31 -8.46
CA ARG A 66 5.69 14.78 -8.48
C ARG A 66 6.36 15.44 -7.27
N ALA A 67 6.34 14.79 -6.11
CA ALA A 67 6.99 15.29 -4.91
C ALA A 67 8.53 15.22 -5.03
N GLU A 68 9.06 14.20 -5.71
CA GLU A 68 10.50 14.07 -6.01
C GLU A 68 10.98 15.13 -6.99
N ALA A 69 10.14 15.54 -7.95
CA ALA A 69 10.44 16.65 -8.87
C ALA A 69 10.57 18.03 -8.18
N MET A 70 10.15 18.18 -6.92
CA MET A 70 10.29 19.42 -6.13
C MET A 70 11.53 19.43 -5.22
N HIS A 71 12.29 18.32 -5.15
CA HIS A 71 13.47 18.20 -4.28
C HIS A 71 14.82 18.20 -5.03
N VAL A 72 14.86 18.71 -6.26
CA VAL A 72 16.08 19.01 -7.04
C VAL A 72 16.20 20.51 -7.30
#